data_AF-A0A962G252-F1
#
_entry.id   AF-A0A962G252-F1
#
_cell.length_a   1.000
_cell.length_b   1.000
_cell.length_c   1.000
_cell.angle_alpha   90.00
_cell.angle_beta   90.00
_cell.angle_gamma   90.00
#
_symmetry.space_group_name_H-M   'P 1'
#
loop_
_entity.id
_entity.type
_entity.pdbx_description
1 polymer ?
#
loop_
_entity_poly.entity_id
_entity_poly.type
_entity_poly.pdbx_seq_one_letter_code
_entity_poly.pdbx_strand_id
1 'polypeptide(L)'
;MSIWSVLAVVTGFLSLVGLRDVFQPSHAINRNYPILVHFRYFFEMIRPEIRQYFVEADSDELPYSRVQRSIIYQRAKDTLDKRPFGT
;
A
#
# COMPACT_ATOMS: atom_id res chain seq x y z
N MET A 1 12.76 -4.06 37.44
CA MET A 1 13.48 -4.60 36.27
C MET A 1 14.41 -3.52 35.75
N SER A 2 15.69 -3.83 35.56
CA SER A 2 16.67 -2.87 35.02
C SER A 2 16.43 -2.67 33.53
N ILE A 3 16.50 -1.43 33.03
CA ILE A 3 16.32 -1.11 31.60
C ILE A 3 17.23 -1.96 30.71
N TRP A 4 18.44 -2.25 31.20
CA TRP A 4 19.45 -3.07 30.53
C TRP A 4 19.02 -4.53 30.38
N SER A 5 18.31 -5.08 31.37
CA SER A 5 17.79 -6.45 31.27
C SER A 5 16.69 -6.57 30.21
N VAL A 6 15.85 -5.54 30.07
CA VAL A 6 14.83 -5.49 29.02
C VAL A 6 15.47 -5.39 27.64
N LEU A 7 16.46 -4.50 27.47
CA LEU A 7 17.18 -4.34 26.21
C LEU A 7 17.93 -5.61 25.79
N ALA A 8 18.55 -6.32 26.75
CA ALA A 8 19.25 -7.56 26.49
C ALA A 8 18.31 -8.66 25.99
N VAL A 9 17.14 -8.81 26.64
CA VAL A 9 16.13 -9.79 26.25
C VAL A 9 15.57 -9.49 24.86
N VAL A 10 15.22 -8.22 24.60
CA VAL A 10 14.67 -7.81 23.29
C VAL A 10 15.68 -8.03 22.18
N THR A 11 16.93 -7.61 22.39
CA THR A 11 17.99 -7.77 21.37
C THR A 11 18.29 -9.26 21.13
N GLY A 12 18.40 -10.06 22.20
CA GLY A 12 18.62 -11.50 22.09
C GLY A 12 17.51 -12.21 21.32
N PHE A 13 16.25 -11.85 21.58
CA PHE A 13 15.11 -12.38 20.83
C PHE A 13 15.17 -12.00 19.35
N LEU A 14 15.43 -10.73 19.02
CA LEU A 14 15.57 -10.27 17.64
C LEU A 14 16.73 -10.95 16.90
N SER A 15 17.86 -11.17 17.56
CA SER A 15 19.00 -11.90 16.99
C SER A 15 18.65 -13.36 16.65
N LEU A 16 17.88 -14.04 17.50
CA LEU A 16 17.41 -15.41 17.23
C LEU A 16 16.46 -15.46 16.03
N VAL A 17 15.53 -14.51 15.93
CA VAL A 17 14.63 -14.38 14.78
C VAL A 17 15.42 -14.12 13.50
N GLY A 18 16.38 -13.18 13.54
CA GLY A 18 17.23 -12.88 12.40
C GLY A 18 18.09 -14.07 11.96
N LEU A 19 18.63 -14.85 12.89
CA LEU A 19 19.34 -16.09 12.57
C LEU A 19 18.42 -17.09 11.87
N ARG A 20 17.20 -17.30 12.39
CA ARG A 20 16.21 -18.19 11.77
C ARG A 20 15.84 -17.73 10.35
N ASP A 21 15.66 -16.43 10.14
CA ASP A 21 15.35 -15.84 8.83
C ASP A 21 16.47 -16.10 7.80
N VAL A 22 17.73 -15.98 8.21
CA VAL A 22 18.89 -16.24 7.35
C VAL A 22 19.01 -17.72 7.00
N PHE A 23 18.74 -18.61 7.97
CA PHE A 23 18.80 -20.05 7.75
C PHE A 23 17.60 -20.62 7.00
N GLN A 24 16.48 -19.90 6.90
CA GLN A 24 15.31 -20.37 6.17
C GLN A 24 15.56 -20.35 4.64
N PRO A 25 15.65 -21.50 3.96
CA PRO A 25 16.11 -21.57 2.57
C PRO A 25 15.05 -21.12 1.55
N SER A 26 13.80 -20.93 1.98
CA SER A 26 12.65 -20.80 1.07
C SER A 26 12.42 -19.39 0.51
N HIS A 27 12.96 -18.32 1.15
CA HIS A 27 12.64 -16.93 0.76
C HIS A 27 13.91 -16.08 0.69
N ALA A 28 14.36 -15.76 -0.54
CA ALA A 28 15.56 -14.94 -0.77
C ALA A 28 15.51 -13.56 -0.10
N ILE A 29 14.31 -13.00 0.06
CA ILE A 29 14.09 -11.69 0.71
C ILE A 29 14.36 -11.78 2.22
N ASN A 30 13.94 -12.86 2.90
CA ASN A 30 14.18 -13.05 4.33
C ASN A 30 15.67 -13.21 4.63
N ARG A 31 16.42 -13.83 3.71
CA ARG A 31 17.87 -14.02 3.85
C ARG A 31 18.68 -12.73 3.63
N ASN A 32 18.27 -11.89 2.69
CA ASN A 32 18.95 -10.62 2.39
C ASN A 32 18.59 -9.51 3.39
N TYR A 33 17.39 -9.57 3.98
CA TYR A 33 16.88 -8.56 4.92
C TYR A 33 16.21 -9.23 6.14
N PRO A 34 16.99 -9.94 6.98
CA PRO A 34 16.47 -10.58 8.19
C PRO A 34 15.85 -9.53 9.12
N ILE A 35 14.77 -9.88 9.82
CA ILE A 35 13.98 -8.98 10.68
C ILE A 35 13.23 -7.88 9.89
N LEU A 36 13.91 -7.13 9.01
CA LEU A 36 13.34 -6.04 8.21
C LEU A 36 12.21 -6.49 7.28
N VAL A 37 12.27 -7.72 6.78
CA VAL A 37 11.20 -8.26 5.93
C VAL A 37 9.85 -8.32 6.65
N HIS A 38 9.84 -8.54 7.97
CA HIS A 38 8.61 -8.58 8.77
C HIS A 38 7.93 -7.22 8.81
N PHE A 39 8.71 -6.14 8.90
CA PHE A 39 8.18 -4.78 8.79
C PHE A 39 7.57 -4.51 7.43
N ARG A 40 8.18 -5.01 6.33
CA ARG A 40 7.59 -4.89 4.99
C ARG A 40 6.20 -5.52 4.94
N TYR A 41 6.05 -6.75 5.42
CA TYR A 41 4.74 -7.42 5.45
C TYR A 41 3.73 -6.71 6.36
N PHE A 42 4.19 -6.18 7.48
CA PHE A 42 3.37 -5.39 8.39
C PHE A 42 2.83 -4.11 7.71
N PHE A 43 3.69 -3.36 7.02
CA PHE A 43 3.25 -2.17 6.27
C PHE A 43 2.38 -2.51 5.05
N GLU A 44 2.63 -3.65 4.42
CA GLU A 44 1.80 -4.14 3.32
C GLU A 44 0.35 -4.40 3.76
N MET A 45 0.14 -4.80 5.01
CA MET A 45 -1.20 -4.96 5.60
C MET A 45 -1.88 -3.60 5.87
N ILE A 46 -1.13 -2.57 6.28
CA ILE A 46 -1.68 -1.23 6.58
C ILE A 46 -1.93 -0.43 5.29
N ARG A 47 -1.15 -0.68 4.24
CA ARG A 47 -1.25 -0.03 2.92
C ARG A 47 -2.68 0.03 2.33
N PRO A 48 -3.46 -1.07 2.26
CA PRO A 48 -4.82 -1.04 1.71
C PRO A 48 -5.75 -0.13 2.52
N GLU A 49 -5.66 -0.14 3.85
CA GLU A 49 -6.48 0.73 4.71
C GLU A 49 -6.14 2.20 4.47
N ILE A 50 -4.84 2.56 4.44
CA ILE A 50 -4.42 3.94 4.13
C ILE A 50 -4.94 4.37 2.76
N ARG A 51 -4.84 3.51 1.74
CA ARG A 51 -5.32 3.84 0.39
C ARG A 51 -6.83 4.08 0.37
N GLN A 52 -7.58 3.23 1.07
CA GLN A 52 -9.03 3.32 1.10
C GLN A 52 -9.56 4.58 1.81
N TYR A 53 -8.84 5.12 2.79
CA TYR A 53 -9.30 6.31 3.55
C TYR A 53 -8.64 7.63 3.12
N PHE A 54 -7.39 7.61 2.69
CA PHE A 54 -6.64 8.83 2.32
C PHE A 54 -6.55 9.05 0.80
N VAL A 55 -6.65 8.01 -0.02
CA VAL A 55 -6.50 8.11 -1.48
C VAL A 55 -7.83 7.99 -2.21
N GLU A 56 -8.75 7.15 -1.73
CA GLU A 56 -10.10 7.01 -2.30
C GLU A 56 -10.95 8.29 -2.16
N ALA A 57 -10.53 9.27 -1.35
CA ALA A 57 -11.30 10.47 -1.08
C ALA A 57 -11.11 11.62 -2.08
N ASP A 58 -9.89 11.92 -2.57
CA ASP A 58 -9.67 13.23 -3.23
C ASP A 58 -8.69 13.26 -4.43
N SER A 59 -8.13 12.14 -4.91
CA SER A 59 -7.09 12.24 -5.97
C SER A 59 -6.97 11.08 -6.95
N ASP A 60 -8.09 10.42 -7.29
CA ASP A 60 -8.18 9.62 -8.51
C ASP A 60 -8.40 10.54 -9.75
N GLU A 61 -7.57 11.57 -9.85
CA GLU A 61 -7.39 12.38 -11.05
C GLU A 61 -6.00 12.06 -11.59
N LEU A 62 -5.91 11.13 -12.55
CA LEU A 62 -5.07 11.24 -13.76
C LEU A 62 -5.17 9.97 -14.64
N PRO A 63 -5.16 10.11 -15.98
CA PRO A 63 -5.17 11.39 -16.71
C PRO A 63 -6.58 11.95 -16.94
N TYR A 64 -7.66 11.18 -16.70
CA TYR A 64 -9.03 11.63 -16.92
C TYR A 64 -10.01 11.07 -15.90
N SER A 65 -10.83 11.94 -15.31
CA SER A 65 -11.95 11.51 -14.46
C SER A 65 -12.96 10.69 -15.28
N ARG A 66 -13.75 9.82 -14.63
CA ARG A 66 -14.79 9.04 -15.31
C ARG A 66 -15.77 9.94 -16.09
N VAL A 67 -16.04 11.13 -15.56
CA VAL A 67 -16.88 12.16 -16.19
C VAL A 67 -16.24 12.69 -17.47
N GLN A 68 -14.94 13.01 -17.45
CA GLN A 68 -14.23 13.43 -18.66
C GLN A 68 -14.22 12.33 -19.72
N ARG A 69 -14.03 11.05 -19.34
CA ARG A 69 -14.13 9.92 -20.27
C ARG A 69 -15.52 9.79 -20.89
N SER A 70 -16.59 9.93 -20.10
CA SER A 70 -17.95 9.86 -20.65
C SER A 70 -18.25 10.98 -21.63
N ILE A 71 -17.76 12.19 -21.38
CA ILE A 71 -17.92 13.34 -22.28
C ILE A 71 -17.15 13.10 -23.60
N ILE A 72 -15.92 12.58 -23.52
CA ILE A 72 -15.14 12.24 -24.72
C ILE A 72 -15.84 11.16 -25.55
N TYR A 73 -16.38 10.11 -24.92
CA TYR A 73 -17.14 9.07 -25.63
C TYR A 73 -18.45 9.58 -26.24
N GLN A 74 -19.15 10.49 -25.57
CA GLN A 74 -20.36 11.12 -26.10
C GLN A 74 -20.05 11.99 -27.32
N ARG A 75 -18.98 12.79 -27.25
CA ARG A 75 -18.50 13.59 -28.40
C ARG A 75 -17.99 12.74 -29.55
N ALA A 76 -17.24 11.68 -29.26
CA ALA A 76 -16.71 10.77 -30.28
C ALA A 76 -17.81 9.97 -31.01
N LYS A 77 -18.97 9.78 -30.39
CA LYS A 77 -20.14 9.12 -30.99
C LYS A 77 -21.09 10.08 -31.71
N ASP A 78 -20.72 11.35 -31.84
CA ASP A 78 -21.57 12.41 -32.43
C ASP A 78 -22.97 12.49 -31.80
N THR A 79 -23.06 12.11 -30.51
CA THR A 79 -24.32 12.23 -29.76
C THR A 79 -24.37 13.63 -29.15
N LEU A 80 -25.44 14.37 -29.47
CA LEU A 80 -25.68 15.76 -29.07
C LEU A 80 -25.33 16.00 -27.58
N ASP A 81 -24.24 16.73 -27.35
CA ASP A 81 -23.75 17.20 -26.03
C ASP A 81 -24.57 18.40 -25.51
N LYS A 82 -25.87 18.43 -25.83
CA LYS A 82 -26.82 19.45 -25.38
C LYS A 82 -28.08 18.75 -24.92
N ARG A 83 -28.18 18.50 -23.60
CA ARG A 83 -29.49 18.30 -23.00
C ARG A 83 -30.21 19.66 -23.07
N PRO A 84 -31.38 19.77 -23.72
CA PRO A 84 -32.16 20.99 -23.62
C PRO A 84 -32.53 21.15 -22.14
N PHE A 85 -32.09 22.25 -21.53
CA PHE A 85 -32.72 22.72 -20.31
C PHE A 85 -34.13 23.10 -20.72
N GLY A 86 -35.10 22.26 -20.38
CA GLY A 86 -36.51 22.57 -20.62
C GLY A 86 -36.82 23.96 -20.08
N THR A 87 -37.58 24.74 -20.86
CA THR A 87 -38.25 25.97 -20.40
C THR A 87 -39.30 25.64 -19.37
#